data_AF-A0A2V1GZA6-F1
#
_entry.id   AF-A0A2V1GZA6-F1
#
_cell.length_a   1.000
_cell.length_b   1.000
_cell.length_c   1.000
_cell.angle_alpha   90.00
_cell.angle_beta   90.00
_cell.angle_gamma   90.00
#
_symmetry.space_group_name_H-M   'P 1'
#
loop_
_entity.id
_entity.type
_entity.pdbx_description
1 polymer ?
#
loop_
_entity_poly.entity_id
_entity_poly.type
_entity_poly.pdbx_seq_one_letter_code
_entity_poly.pdbx_strand_id
1 'polypeptide(L)'
;MSSKTRLLPRTLLSILVLSVTALLLSSCATSSSALSDQPVDQVARAHNCQVAKTNLDALLNHQIITRSDASGNEVELTASERKKAVQLNQRMKDSNCS
;
A
#
# COMPACT_ATOMS: atom_id res chain seq x y z
N MET A 1 53.52 18.16 18.44
CA MET A 1 53.36 19.45 17.74
C MET A 1 52.44 19.24 16.54
N SER A 2 51.52 20.18 16.32
CA SER A 2 50.56 20.31 15.21
C SER A 2 49.50 19.21 15.09
N SER A 3 48.25 19.40 15.55
CA SER A 3 47.23 20.39 15.15
C SER A 3 46.88 20.36 13.66
N LYS A 4 45.69 19.84 13.33
CA LYS A 4 44.72 20.52 12.48
C LYS A 4 43.34 19.87 12.55
N THR A 5 42.48 20.52 13.32
CA THR A 5 41.03 20.57 13.15
C THR A 5 40.68 20.94 11.70
N ARG A 6 39.70 20.25 11.10
CA ARG A 6 38.86 20.85 10.06
C ARG A 6 37.40 20.65 10.42
N LEU A 7 36.75 21.78 10.50
CA LEU A 7 35.38 22.03 10.93
C LEU A 7 34.69 22.67 9.71
N LEU A 8 33.41 22.33 9.52
CA LEU A 8 32.37 23.05 8.73
C LEU A 8 32.31 22.77 7.20
N PRO A 9 31.17 23.01 6.51
CA PRO A 9 29.93 23.67 6.96
C PRO A 9 28.59 22.96 6.62
N ARG A 10 27.56 23.51 7.30
CA ARG A 10 26.12 23.45 7.08
C ARG A 10 25.66 23.49 5.61
N THR A 11 24.70 22.63 5.28
CA THR A 11 23.62 22.96 4.33
C THR A 11 22.30 22.52 4.91
N LEU A 12 21.68 23.45 5.65
CA LEU A 12 20.23 23.53 5.84
C LEU A 12 19.62 23.74 4.46
N LEU A 13 18.84 22.80 3.95
CA LEU A 13 17.93 23.07 2.84
C LEU A 13 16.50 23.08 3.39
N SER A 14 16.08 24.28 3.80
CA SER A 14 14.67 24.64 3.92
C SER A 14 14.03 24.58 2.53
N ILE A 15 12.95 23.81 2.36
CA ILE A 15 11.96 24.10 1.32
C ILE A 15 10.60 24.22 1.99
N LEU A 16 10.08 25.43 1.83
CA LEU A 16 8.86 26.01 2.34
C LEU A 16 7.69 25.61 1.42
N VAL A 17 6.61 25.13 2.03
CA VAL A 17 5.19 25.39 1.75
C VAL A 17 4.68 25.25 0.30
N LEU A 18 3.71 24.34 0.12
CA LEU A 18 2.61 24.57 -0.83
C LEU A 18 1.27 24.27 -0.15
N SER A 19 0.63 25.34 0.32
CA SER A 19 -0.74 25.39 0.80
C SER A 19 -1.73 25.21 -0.35
N VAL A 20 -2.54 24.15 -0.33
CA VAL A 20 -3.69 23.99 -1.23
C VAL A 20 -4.96 24.29 -0.44
N THR A 21 -5.29 25.58 -0.36
CA THR A 21 -6.64 26.06 -0.05
C THR A 21 -7.22 26.68 -1.30
N ALA A 22 -8.06 25.93 -2.00
CA ALA A 22 -9.09 26.43 -2.91
C ALA A 22 -10.30 25.52 -2.66
N LEU A 23 -11.24 25.95 -1.81
CA LEU A 23 -12.52 26.50 -2.23
C LEU A 23 -13.10 25.76 -3.44
N LEU A 24 -14.20 25.04 -3.21
CA LEU A 24 -15.40 25.13 -4.05
C LEU A 24 -16.61 24.61 -3.27
N LEU A 25 -17.29 25.55 -2.64
CA LEU A 25 -18.68 25.46 -2.23
C LEU A 25 -19.50 25.48 -3.52
N SER A 26 -20.14 24.37 -3.90
CA SER A 26 -21.20 24.39 -4.90
C SER A 26 -22.20 23.26 -4.64
N SER A 27 -23.35 23.66 -4.10
CA SER A 27 -24.66 23.15 -4.49
C SER A 27 -24.94 21.66 -4.29
N CYS A 28 -25.61 21.36 -3.17
CA CYS A 28 -26.54 20.24 -3.09
C CYS A 28 -27.64 20.44 -4.15
N ALA A 29 -27.52 19.74 -5.27
CA ALA A 29 -28.59 19.53 -6.21
C ALA A 29 -28.97 18.05 -6.14
N THR A 30 -30.03 17.75 -5.38
CA THR A 30 -30.71 16.45 -5.42
C THR A 30 -31.28 16.26 -6.81
N SER A 31 -30.48 15.65 -7.68
CA SER A 31 -30.93 15.09 -8.94
C SER A 31 -30.79 13.59 -8.79
N SER A 32 -31.91 12.89 -8.63
CA SER A 32 -32.01 11.44 -8.78
C SER A 32 -31.52 11.06 -10.17
N SER A 33 -30.21 10.85 -10.26
CA SER A 33 -29.52 10.27 -11.38
C SER A 33 -29.08 8.90 -10.88
N ALA A 34 -29.38 7.85 -11.64
CA ALA A 34 -28.82 6.53 -11.42
C ALA A 34 -27.32 6.68 -11.15
N LEU A 35 -26.92 6.53 -9.88
CA LEU A 35 -25.52 6.56 -9.49
C LEU A 35 -24.92 5.32 -10.12
N SER A 36 -24.19 5.56 -11.20
CA SER A 36 -23.27 4.60 -11.77
C SER A 36 -22.30 4.18 -10.65
N ASP A 37 -22.54 3.02 -10.04
CA ASP A 37 -21.67 2.38 -9.02
C ASP A 37 -20.26 2.00 -9.55
N GLN A 38 -19.96 2.37 -10.79
CA GLN A 38 -18.73 2.03 -11.52
C GLN A 38 -17.41 2.55 -10.90
N PRO A 39 -17.28 3.69 -10.19
CA PRO A 39 -15.96 4.15 -9.74
C PRO A 39 -15.47 3.42 -8.48
N VAL A 40 -16.34 3.09 -7.52
CA VAL A 40 -15.92 2.46 -6.25
C VAL A 40 -15.50 1.01 -6.48
N ASP A 41 -16.26 0.26 -7.29
CA ASP A 41 -15.94 -1.13 -7.62
C ASP A 41 -14.68 -1.27 -8.46
N GLN A 42 -14.37 -0.29 -9.31
CA GLN A 42 -13.12 -0.27 -10.08
C GLN A 42 -11.92 0.02 -9.17
N VAL A 43 -12.04 0.99 -8.25
CA VAL A 43 -10.97 1.30 -7.27
C VAL A 43 -10.72 0.11 -6.34
N ALA A 44 -11.77 -0.54 -5.84
CA ALA A 44 -11.65 -1.73 -5.00
C ALA A 44 -10.97 -2.89 -5.74
N ARG A 45 -11.34 -3.15 -7.01
CA ARG A 45 -10.70 -4.17 -7.84
C ARG A 45 -9.22 -3.87 -8.09
N ALA A 46 -8.89 -2.64 -8.46
CA ALA A 46 -7.50 -2.23 -8.68
C ALA A 46 -6.64 -2.40 -7.41
N HIS A 47 -7.16 -2.00 -6.25
CA HIS A 47 -6.50 -2.20 -4.97
C HIS A 47 -6.30 -3.69 -4.65
N ASN A 48 -7.36 -4.50 -4.75
CA ASN A 48 -7.28 -5.94 -4.48
C ASN A 48 -6.32 -6.66 -5.43
N CYS A 49 -6.28 -6.25 -6.69
CA CYS A 49 -5.31 -6.73 -7.66
C CYS A 49 -3.87 -6.44 -7.22
N GLN A 50 -3.59 -5.20 -6.79
CA GLN A 50 -2.25 -4.80 -6.33
C GLN A 50 -1.83 -5.60 -5.09
N VAL A 51 -2.72 -5.73 -4.10
CA VAL A 51 -2.47 -6.52 -2.88
C VAL A 51 -2.18 -7.98 -3.24
N ALA A 52 -2.97 -8.59 -4.12
CA ALA A 52 -2.77 -9.98 -4.53
C ALA A 52 -1.42 -10.19 -5.23
N LYS A 53 -0.99 -9.25 -6.09
CA LYS A 53 0.33 -9.28 -6.75
C LYS A 53 1.48 -9.18 -5.74
N THR A 54 1.44 -8.21 -4.83
CA THR A 54 2.46 -8.02 -3.80
C THR A 54 2.58 -9.24 -2.91
N ASN A 55 1.44 -9.82 -2.50
CA ASN A 55 1.44 -11.01 -1.66
C ASN A 55 2.00 -12.24 -2.39
N LEU A 56 1.67 -12.43 -3.67
CA LEU A 56 2.24 -13.52 -4.47
C LEU A 56 3.75 -13.41 -4.60
N ASP A 57 4.26 -12.20 -4.83
CA ASP A 57 5.70 -11.95 -4.92
C ASP A 57 6.42 -12.36 -3.62
N ALA A 58 5.93 -11.88 -2.47
CA ALA A 58 6.46 -12.27 -1.17
C ALA A 58 6.40 -13.79 -0.97
N LEU A 59 5.22 -14.39 -1.18
CA LEU A 59 4.97 -15.82 -0.98
C LEU A 59 5.76 -16.75 -1.92
N LEU A 60 6.31 -16.27 -3.03
CA LEU A 60 7.08 -17.09 -3.95
C LEU A 60 8.58 -16.84 -3.83
N ASN A 61 9.00 -15.61 -3.55
CA ASN A 61 10.39 -15.21 -3.65
C ASN A 61 11.11 -15.12 -2.29
N HIS A 62 10.40 -15.02 -1.17
CA HIS A 62 11.05 -14.88 0.15
C HIS A 62 11.15 -16.24 0.85
N GLN A 63 12.26 -16.52 1.55
CA GLN A 63 12.40 -17.79 2.28
C GLN A 63 11.48 -17.86 3.50
N ILE A 64 11.43 -16.79 4.30
CA ILE A 64 10.66 -16.72 5.55
C ILE A 64 9.49 -15.76 5.34
N ILE A 65 8.28 -16.22 5.67
CA ILE A 65 7.07 -15.40 5.70
C ILE A 65 6.45 -15.54 7.08
N THR A 66 6.21 -14.43 7.77
CA THR A 66 5.56 -14.41 9.07
C THR A 66 4.15 -13.82 8.98
N ARG A 67 3.29 -14.22 9.91
CA ARG A 67 1.98 -13.61 10.16
C ARG A 67 1.84 -13.30 11.65
N SER A 68 1.06 -12.28 11.99
CA SER A 68 0.67 -12.07 13.38
C SER A 68 -0.39 -13.11 13.79
N ASP A 69 -0.19 -13.77 14.93
CA ASP A 69 -1.19 -14.61 15.56
C ASP A 69 -2.25 -13.76 16.32
N ALA A 70 -3.21 -14.42 16.97
CA ALA A 70 -4.27 -13.74 17.72
C ALA A 70 -3.74 -12.96 18.94
N SER A 71 -2.52 -13.24 19.39
CA SER A 71 -1.84 -12.56 20.48
C SER A 71 -0.89 -11.46 19.99
N GLY A 72 -0.79 -11.27 18.66
CA GLY A 72 0.08 -10.28 18.04
C GLY A 72 1.53 -10.74 17.86
N ASN A 73 1.86 -12.00 18.14
CA ASN A 73 3.20 -12.52 17.92
C ASN A 73 3.42 -12.85 16.44
N GLU A 74 4.64 -12.64 15.95
CA GLU A 74 5.02 -13.08 14.60
C GLU A 74 5.28 -14.58 14.58
N VAL A 75 4.56 -15.29 13.71
CA VAL A 75 4.67 -16.74 13.52
C VAL A 75 4.95 -17.03 12.05
N GLU A 76 5.97 -17.84 11.78
CA GLU A 76 6.30 -18.26 10.42
C GLU A 76 5.19 -19.14 9.83
N LEU A 77 4.86 -18.91 8.55
CA LEU A 77 3.95 -19.77 7.83
C LEU A 77 4.62 -21.11 7.55
N THR A 78 3.92 -22.19 7.90
CA THR A 78 4.30 -23.53 7.45
C THR A 78 4.21 -23.63 5.92
N ALA A 79 4.91 -24.59 5.33
CA ALA A 79 4.85 -24.84 3.88
C ALA A 79 3.41 -25.07 3.38
N SER A 80 2.57 -25.74 4.18
CA SER A 80 1.16 -25.99 3.89
C SER A 80 0.33 -24.70 3.91
N GLU A 81 0.55 -23.81 4.87
CA GLU A 81 -0.12 -22.50 4.93
C GLU A 81 0.32 -21.61 3.78
N ARG A 82 1.62 -21.59 3.47
CA ARG A 82 2.17 -20.85 2.34
C ARG A 82 1.55 -21.30 1.02
N LYS A 83 1.41 -22.60 0.79
CA LYS A 83 0.74 -23.15 -0.41
C LYS A 83 -0.72 -22.69 -0.52
N LYS A 84 -1.47 -22.71 0.59
CA LYS A 84 -2.86 -22.22 0.62
C LYS A 84 -2.93 -20.71 0.34
N ALA A 85 -2.01 -19.93 0.91
CA ALA A 85 -1.95 -18.49 0.69
C ALA A 85 -1.63 -18.14 -0.77
N VAL A 86 -0.74 -18.89 -1.44
CA VAL A 86 -0.47 -18.74 -2.87
C VAL A 86 -1.73 -19.00 -3.69
N GLN A 87 -2.43 -20.12 -3.45
CA GLN A 87 -3.67 -20.44 -4.16
C GLN A 87 -4.77 -19.41 -3.95
N LEU A 88 -4.88 -18.84 -2.75
CA LEU A 88 -5.84 -17.79 -2.45
C LEU A 88 -5.51 -16.50 -3.21
N ASN A 89 -4.26 -16.03 -3.14
CA ASN A 89 -3.86 -14.78 -3.81
C ASN A 89 -3.87 -14.92 -5.34
N GLN A 90 -3.61 -16.12 -5.89
CA GLN A 90 -3.77 -16.37 -7.32
C GLN A 90 -5.23 -16.19 -7.75
N ARG A 91 -6.19 -16.79 -7.03
CA ARG A 91 -7.63 -16.58 -7.31
C ARG A 91 -8.04 -15.12 -7.16
N MET A 92 -7.55 -14.42 -6.14
CA MET A 92 -7.83 -12.99 -5.95
C MET A 92 -7.28 -12.15 -7.11
N LYS A 93 -6.05 -12.43 -7.56
CA LYS A 93 -5.46 -11.78 -8.73
C LYS A 93 -6.32 -12.04 -9.98
N ASP A 94 -6.69 -13.29 -10.24
CA ASP A 94 -7.48 -13.67 -11.41
C ASP A 94 -8.86 -12.98 -11.42
N SER A 95 -9.51 -12.83 -10.25
CA SER A 95 -10.82 -12.16 -10.13
C SER A 95 -10.79 -10.62 -10.13
N ASN A 96 -9.64 -9.99 -9.89
CA ASN A 96 -9.56 -8.53 -9.68
C ASN A 96 -8.67 -7.79 -10.69
N CYS A 97 -7.81 -8.48 -11.44
CA CYS A 97 -6.82 -7.86 -12.34
C CYS A 97 -7.16 -7.86 -13.83
N SER A 98 -8.34 -8.36 -14.21
CA SER A 98 -8.82 -8.50 -15.59
C SER A 98 -9.19 -7.17 -16.23
#